data_AF-A0A2C0Z814-F1
#
_entry.id   AF-A0A2C0Z814-F1
#
_cell.length_a   1.000
_cell.length_b   1.000
_cell.length_c   1.000
_cell.angle_alpha   90.00
_cell.angle_beta   90.00
_cell.angle_gamma   90.00
#
_symmetry.space_group_name_H-M   'P 1'
#
loop_
_entity.id
_entity.type
_entity.pdbx_description
1 polymer ?
#
loop_
_entity_poly.entity_id
_entity_poly.type
_entity_poly.pdbx_seq_one_letter_code
_entity_poly.pdbx_strand_id
1 'polypeptide(L)' 'MDGVFGILTEKAVKEFQHKNGLVVDGIVGPKTWAKLFNQKNI' A
#
# COMPACT_ATOMS: atom_id res chain seq x y z
N MET A 1 -2.48 -16.94 4.56
CA MET A 1 -1.81 -15.73 4.03
C MET A 1 -0.81 -16.26 3.04
N ASP A 2 -1.23 -16.33 1.78
CA ASP A 2 -0.70 -17.32 0.83
C ASP A 2 0.51 -16.77 0.07
N GLY A 3 1.02 -15.59 0.48
CA GLY A 3 2.13 -14.88 -0.15
C GLY A 3 1.82 -14.33 -1.54
N VAL A 4 0.68 -14.69 -2.14
CA VAL A 4 0.31 -14.28 -3.49
C VAL A 4 -0.31 -12.88 -3.47
N PHE A 5 0.31 -11.97 -4.20
CA PHE A 5 -0.26 -10.68 -4.54
C PHE A 5 -1.40 -10.88 -5.56
N GLY A 6 -2.59 -11.20 -5.07
CA GLY A 6 -3.78 -11.38 -5.90
C GLY A 6 -4.54 -10.07 -6.14
N ILE A 7 -5.59 -10.13 -6.98
CA ILE A 7 -6.47 -8.99 -7.32
C ILE A 7 -6.99 -8.26 -6.08
N LEU A 8 -7.28 -9.00 -5.00
CA LEU A 8 -7.74 -8.42 -3.73
C LEU A 8 -6.65 -7.60 -3.04
N THR A 9 -5.40 -8.08 -3.06
CA THR A 9 -4.24 -7.38 -2.49
C THR A 9 -3.93 -6.13 -3.31
N GLU A 10 -3.97 -6.22 -4.64
CA GLU A 10 -3.78 -5.06 -5.53
C GLU A 10 -4.83 -3.97 -5.27
N LYS A 11 -6.10 -4.36 -5.12
CA LYS A 11 -7.18 -3.42 -4.81
C LYS A 11 -6.94 -2.73 -3.47
N ALA A 12 -6.57 -3.47 -2.44
CA ALA A 12 -6.24 -2.90 -1.13
C ALA A 12 -5.05 -1.93 -1.20
N VAL A 13 -4.02 -2.24 -2.00
CA VAL A 13 -2.89 -1.33 -2.21
C VAL A 13 -3.32 -0.06 -2.93
N LYS A 14 -4.13 -0.16 -3.99
CA LYS A 14 -4.65 1.01 -4.71
C LYS A 14 -5.51 1.91 -3.82
N GLU A 15 -6.39 1.33 -3.00
CA GLU A 15 -7.18 2.09 -2.03
C GLU A 15 -6.30 2.78 -0.97
N PHE A 16 -5.27 2.09 -0.46
CA PHE A 16 -4.31 2.67 0.47
C PHE A 16 -3.56 3.84 -0.18
N GLN A 17 -3.07 3.67 -1.40
CA GLN A 17 -2.38 4.71 -2.15
C GLN A 17 -3.26 5.94 -2.34
N HIS A 18 -4.51 5.75 -2.78
CA HIS A 18 -5.48 6.82 -2.96
C HIS A 18 -5.73 7.60 -1.66
N LYS A 19 -5.99 6.89 -0.55
CA LYS A 19 -6.23 7.50 0.77
C LYS A 19 -5.05 8.30 1.30
N ASN A 20 -3.83 7.97 0.88
CA ASN A 20 -2.61 8.58 1.37
C ASN A 20 -1.98 9.58 0.38
N GLY A 21 -2.67 9.91 -0.72
CA GLY A 21 -2.17 10.83 -1.74
C GLY A 21 -0.94 10.32 -2.48
N LEU A 22 -0.80 8.99 -2.60
CA LEU A 22 0.25 8.34 -3.39
C LEU A 22 -0.21 8.11 -4.83
N VAL A 23 0.75 7.85 -5.72
CA VAL A 23 0.44 7.35 -7.06
C VAL A 23 -0.28 6.00 -6.93
N VAL A 24 -1.44 5.88 -7.59
CA VAL A 24 -2.33 4.71 -7.49
C VAL A 24 -1.97 3.69 -8.59
N ASP A 25 -0.79 3.10 -8.48
CA ASP A 25 -0.28 2.10 -9.43
C ASP A 25 -0.50 0.65 -8.98
N GLY A 26 -0.93 0.44 -7.73
CA GLY A 26 -1.06 -0.90 -7.13
C GLY A 26 0.27 -1.54 -6.74
N ILE A 27 1.38 -0.81 -6.84
CA ILE A 27 2.73 -1.28 -6.54
C ILE A 27 3.17 -0.83 -5.15
N VAL A 28 3.61 -1.77 -4.33
CA VAL A 28 4.18 -1.47 -3.01
C VAL A 28 5.64 -1.04 -3.15
N GLY A 29 5.86 0.19 -3.62
CA GLY A 29 7.19 0.82 -3.72
C GLY A 29 7.63 1.56 -2.45
N PRO A 30 8.83 2.18 -2.44
CA PRO A 30 9.40 2.81 -1.24
C PRO A 30 8.49 3.86 -0.56
N LYS A 31 7.68 4.60 -1.33
CA LYS A 31 6.71 5.56 -0.78
C LYS A 31 5.54 4.87 -0.08
N THR A 32 5.05 3.77 -0.64
CA THR A 32 4.01 2.93 -0.03
C THR A 32 4.53 2.30 1.26
N TRP A 33 5.73 1.72 1.24
CA TRP A 33 6.42 1.21 2.43
C TRP A 33 6.63 2.31 3.47
N ALA A 34 7.14 3.48 3.09
CA ALA A 34 7.30 4.59 4.02
C ALA A 34 5.97 4.96 4.68
N LYS A 35 4.84 4.99 3.96
CA LYS A 35 3.55 5.33 4.58
C LYS A 35 2.99 4.24 5.50
N LEU A 36 3.26 2.96 5.20
CA LEU A 36 2.88 1.82 6.03
C LEU A 36 3.65 1.80 7.36
N PHE A 37 4.95 2.08 7.33
CA PHE A 37 5.84 1.92 8.50
C PHE A 37 6.21 3.24 9.18
N ASN A 38 5.91 4.38 8.56
CA ASN A 38 6.06 5.71 9.18
C ASN A 38 4.79 6.16 9.92
N GLN A 39 3.87 5.25 10.25
CA GLN A 39 3.01 5.45 11.42
C GLN A 39 3.90 5.37 12.66
N LYS A 40 4.60 6.47 12.96
CA LYS A 40 5.16 6.68 14.29
C LYS A 40 4.00 6.61 15.26
N ASN A 41 3.90 5.50 15.99
CA ASN A 41 3.21 5.44 17.27
C ASN A 41 3.78 6.56 18.14
N ILE A 42 2.95 7.58 18.35
CA ILE A 42 2.99 8.41 19.55
C ILE A 42 2.19 7.67 20.61
#